data_AF-A0A7W4I761-F1
#
_entry.id   AF-A0A7W4I761-F1
#
_cell.length_a   1.000
_cell.length_b   1.000
_cell.length_c   1.000
_cell.angle_alpha   90.00
_cell.angle_beta   90.00
_cell.angle_gamma   90.00
#
_symmetry.space_group_name_H-M   'P 1'
#
loop_
_entity.id
_entity.type
_entity.pdbx_description
1 polymer ?
#
loop_
_entity_poly.entity_id
_entity_poly.type
_entity_poly.pdbx_seq_one_letter_code
_entity_poly.pdbx_strand_id
1 'polypeptide(L)' 'MAGGGTGTQGNGTAKQAYEARRAAKAGVSLDRWMDQKDERRTVAKAAPARSNPPPANPLLALARSTWRRLMDRAHRPL' A
#
# COMPACT_ATOMS: atom_id res chain seq x y z
N MET A 1 -39.36 28.25 -8.29
CA MET A 1 -39.15 27.69 -6.93
C MET A 1 -38.97 26.19 -7.12
N ALA A 2 -37.88 25.50 -6.78
CA ALA A 2 -36.77 25.77 -5.88
C ALA A 2 -35.47 25.24 -6.49
N GLY A 3 -34.36 25.94 -6.22
CA GLY A 3 -33.02 25.43 -6.45
C GLY A 3 -32.66 24.36 -5.42
N GLY A 4 -31.98 23.31 -5.86
CA GLY A 4 -31.33 22.33 -5.01
C GLY A 4 -29.88 22.22 -5.46
N GLY A 5 -28.97 22.86 -4.73
CA GLY A 5 -27.55 22.90 -5.04
C GLY A 5 -26.91 21.53 -4.96
N THR A 6 -26.29 21.08 -6.06
CA THR A 6 -25.26 20.05 -6.00
C THR A 6 -23.94 20.73 -5.71
N GLY A 7 -23.44 20.50 -4.51
CA GLY A 7 -22.35 21.21 -3.89
C GLY A 7 -21.06 21.24 -4.71
N THR A 8 -20.42 22.41 -4.61
CA THR A 8 -18.98 22.64 -4.58
C THR A 8 -18.13 21.36 -4.61
N GLN A 9 -17.55 21.05 -5.76
CA GLN A 9 -16.31 20.27 -5.86
C GLN A 9 -15.26 21.04 -6.65
N GLY A 10 -15.07 22.31 -6.29
CA GLY A 10 -13.97 23.14 -6.81
C GLY A 10 -12.83 23.18 -5.82
N ASN A 11 -11.90 22.20 -5.88
CA ASN A 11 -10.48 22.24 -5.40
C ASN A 11 -9.82 20.87 -5.05
N GLY A 12 -10.47 19.71 -5.27
CA GLY A 12 -9.94 18.38 -4.91
C GLY A 12 -9.17 17.59 -5.99
N THR A 13 -8.96 18.16 -7.18
CA THR A 13 -8.64 17.42 -8.42
C THR A 13 -7.32 16.65 -8.39
N ALA A 14 -6.24 17.23 -7.87
CA ALA A 14 -4.93 16.57 -7.84
C ALA A 14 -4.88 15.38 -6.87
N LYS A 15 -5.55 15.50 -5.71
CA LYS A 15 -5.63 14.41 -4.73
C LYS A 15 -6.55 13.29 -5.23
N GLN A 16 -7.71 13.62 -5.80
CA GLN A 16 -8.58 12.63 -6.43
C GLN A 16 -7.90 11.90 -7.58
N ALA A 17 -7.17 12.61 -8.45
CA ALA A 17 -6.42 11.98 -9.55
C ALA A 17 -5.33 11.01 -9.03
N TYR A 18 -4.66 11.38 -7.94
CA TYR A 18 -3.70 10.49 -7.28
C TYR A 18 -4.38 9.23 -6.73
N GLU A 19 -5.55 9.37 -6.12
CA GLU A 19 -6.30 8.25 -5.57
C GLU A 19 -6.95 7.39 -6.64
N ALA A 20 -7.40 7.97 -7.76
CA ALA A 20 -7.90 7.23 -8.92
C ALA A 20 -6.82 6.34 -9.54
N ARG A 21 -5.57 6.83 -9.64
CA ARG A 21 -4.43 6.02 -10.08
C ARG A 21 -4.17 4.84 -9.16
N ARG A 22 -4.42 5.00 -7.86
CA ARG A 22 -4.24 3.93 -6.86
C ARG A 22 -5.39 2.93 -6.89
N ALA A 23 -6.62 3.40 -7.05
CA ALA A 23 -7.79 2.57 -7.27
C ALA A 23 -7.62 1.70 -8.52
N ALA A 24 -7.19 2.30 -9.63
CA ALA A 24 -6.86 1.59 -10.87
C ALA A 24 -5.74 0.55 -10.68
N LYS A 25 -4.68 0.89 -9.92
CA LYS A 25 -3.61 -0.06 -9.59
C LYS A 25 -4.10 -1.25 -8.76
N ALA A 26 -5.11 -1.05 -7.91
CA ALA A 26 -5.73 -2.09 -7.11
C ALA A 26 -6.88 -2.82 -7.84
N GLY A 27 -7.21 -2.40 -9.07
CA GLY A 27 -8.30 -2.99 -9.87
C GLY A 27 -9.71 -2.70 -9.31
N VAL A 28 -9.88 -1.63 -8.54
CA VAL A 28 -11.16 -1.25 -7.93
C VAL A 28 -11.58 0.16 -8.33
N SER A 29 -12.87 0.49 -8.15
CA SER A 29 -13.38 1.85 -8.33
C SER A 29 -12.85 2.80 -7.24
N LEU A 30 -12.83 4.10 -7.52
CA LEU A 30 -12.34 5.13 -6.59
C LEU A 30 -13.13 5.12 -5.26
N ASP A 31 -14.44 4.95 -5.35
CA ASP A 31 -15.34 4.91 -4.20
C ASP A 31 -14.99 3.73 -3.26
N ARG A 32 -14.90 2.53 -3.84
CA ARG A 32 -14.47 1.31 -3.12
C ARG A 32 -13.03 1.38 -2.60
N TRP A 33 -12.18 2.18 -3.25
CA TRP A 33 -10.81 2.43 -2.78
C TRP A 33 -10.79 3.35 -1.54
N MET A 34 -11.72 4.31 -1.45
CA MET A 34 -11.90 5.14 -0.25
C MET A 34 -12.48 4.33 0.91
N ASP A 35 -13.52 3.52 0.67
CA ASP A 35 -14.12 2.67 1.69
C ASP A 35 -13.10 1.70 2.31
N GLN A 36 -12.32 1.01 1.46
CA GLN A 36 -11.24 0.14 1.92
C GLN A 36 -10.15 0.88 2.69
N LYS A 37 -9.90 2.15 2.39
CA LYS A 37 -8.89 2.96 3.08
C LYS A 37 -9.38 3.33 4.49
N ASP A 38 -10.66 3.64 4.64
CA ASP A 38 -11.27 3.92 5.93
C ASP A 38 -11.41 2.65 6.79
N GLU A 39 -11.76 1.52 6.19
CA GLU A 39 -11.70 0.20 6.83
C GLU A 39 -10.27 -0.16 7.27
N ARG A 40 -9.26 0.09 6.43
CA ARG A 40 -7.86 -0.11 6.81
C ARG A 40 -7.41 0.83 7.92
N ARG A 41 -7.92 2.06 7.96
CA ARG A 41 -7.57 3.05 8.99
C ARG A 41 -8.15 2.67 10.35
N THR A 42 -9.35 2.10 10.37
CA THR A 42 -10.00 1.60 11.58
C THR A 42 -9.37 0.29 12.05
N VAL A 43 -9.03 -0.62 11.15
CA VAL A 43 -8.36 -1.90 11.47
C VAL A 43 -6.89 -1.70 11.87
N ALA A 44 -6.17 -0.73 11.29
CA ALA A 44 -4.77 -0.44 11.63
C ALA A 44 -4.59 0.15 13.04
N LYS A 45 -5.66 0.66 13.68
CA LYS A 45 -5.64 1.05 15.10
C LYS A 45 -5.87 -0.13 16.05
N ALA A 46 -6.41 -1.25 15.56
CA ALA A 46 -6.76 -2.42 16.37
C ALA A 46 -5.85 -3.65 16.13
N ALA A 47 -5.01 -3.65 15.10
CA ALA A 47 -4.11 -4.76 14.81
C ALA A 47 -2.65 -4.37 15.12
N PRO A 48 -1.98 -4.99 16.11
CA PRO A 48 -0.52 -5.08 16.03
C PRO A 48 -0.21 -5.78 14.70
N ALA A 49 0.75 -5.25 13.95
CA ALA A 49 1.21 -5.79 12.69
C ALA A 49 1.48 -7.30 12.82
N ARG A 50 0.47 -8.13 12.54
CA ARG A 50 0.68 -9.52 12.16
C ARG A 50 1.23 -9.43 10.76
N SER A 51 2.54 -9.28 10.73
CA SER A 51 3.43 -9.58 9.63
C SER A 51 3.10 -10.99 9.13
N ASN A 52 2.07 -11.08 8.30
CA ASN A 52 2.01 -12.16 7.34
C ASN A 52 3.17 -11.85 6.38
N PRO A 53 4.27 -12.62 6.39
CA PRO A 53 5.36 -12.35 5.47
C PRO A 53 4.76 -12.33 4.06
N PRO A 54 5.10 -11.33 3.21
CA PRO A 54 4.69 -11.37 1.81
C PRO A 54 5.09 -12.74 1.25
N PRO A 55 4.30 -13.33 0.32
CA PRO A 55 4.60 -14.65 -0.24
C PRO A 55 6.07 -14.66 -0.61
N ALA A 56 6.83 -15.56 0.00
CA ALA A 56 8.28 -15.56 -0.07
C ALA A 56 8.68 -15.65 -1.54
N ASN A 57 8.99 -14.52 -2.15
CA ASN A 57 9.44 -14.50 -3.53
C ASN A 57 10.75 -15.31 -3.53
N PRO A 58 10.80 -16.45 -4.25
CA PRO A 58 11.93 -17.36 -4.18
C PRO A 58 13.24 -16.67 -4.57
N LEU A 59 13.18 -15.65 -5.43
CA LEU A 59 14.33 -14.83 -5.81
C LEU A 59 14.84 -13.98 -4.64
N LEU A 60 13.95 -13.40 -3.83
CA LEU A 60 14.31 -12.63 -2.64
C LEU A 60 14.89 -13.52 -1.53
N ALA A 61 14.34 -14.73 -1.37
CA ALA A 61 14.88 -15.72 -0.44
C ALA A 61 16.29 -16.16 -0.86
N LEU A 62 16.49 -16.42 -2.15
CA LEU A 62 17.79 -16.78 -2.71
C LEU A 62 18.80 -15.63 -2.55
N ALA A 63 18.43 -14.41 -2.91
CA ALA A 63 19.29 -13.22 -2.76
C ALA A 63 19.70 -12.96 -1.31
N ARG A 64 18.78 -13.16 -0.35
CA ARG A 64 19.11 -13.03 1.07
C ARG A 64 20.12 -14.08 1.54
N SER A 65 20.00 -15.30 1.02
CA SER A 65 20.90 -16.41 1.39
C SER A 65 22.32 -16.23 0.81
N THR A 66 22.45 -15.72 -0.42
CA THR A 66 23.74 -15.48 -1.07
C THR A 66 24.46 -14.29 -0.47
N TRP A 67 23.74 -13.19 -0.20
CA TRP A 67 24.29 -12.00 0.45
C TRP A 67 24.84 -12.33 1.84
N ARG A 68 24.12 -13.14 2.63
CA ARG A 68 24.58 -13.56 3.95
C ARG A 68 25.90 -14.34 3.89
N ARG A 69 26.02 -15.29 2.96
CA ARG A 69 27.28 -16.05 2.76
C ARG A 69 28.44 -15.17 2.35
N LEU A 70 28.19 -14.14 1.54
CA LEU A 70 29.20 -13.16 1.14
C LEU A 70 29.69 -12.36 2.35
N MET A 71 28.78 -11.87 3.19
CA MET A 71 29.14 -11.13 4.41
C MET A 71 29.89 -12.03 5.40
N ASP A 72 29.43 -13.27 5.63
CA ASP A 72 30.12 -14.22 6.50
C ASP A 72 31.54 -14.52 6.01
N ARG A 73 31.76 -14.55 4.69
CA ARG A 73 33.09 -14.74 4.10
C ARG A 73 33.96 -13.48 4.19
N ALA A 74 33.37 -12.29 4.09
CA ALA A 74 34.08 -11.02 4.26
C ALA A 74 34.51 -10.77 5.71
N HIS A 75 33.76 -11.32 6.68
CA HIS A 75 34.03 -11.17 8.11
C HIS A 75 34.93 -12.27 8.70
N ARG A 76 35.33 -13.28 7.92
CA ARG A 76 36.33 -14.26 8.36
C ARG A 76 37.73 -13.68 8.14
N PRO A 77 38.51 -13.43 9.21
CA PRO A 77 39.91 -13.10 9.05
C PRO A 77 40.64 -14.32 8.46
N LEU A 78 41.56 -14.03 7.53
CA LEU A 78 42.42 -15.02 6.86
C LEU A 78 43.33 -15.75 7.86
#